data_AF-A0A2D5ILL9-F1
#
_entry.id   AF-A0A2D5ILL9-F1
#
_cell.length_a   1.000
_cell.length_b   1.000
_cell.length_c   1.000
_cell.angle_alpha   90.00
_cell.angle_beta   90.00
_cell.angle_gamma   90.00
#
_symmetry.space_group_name_H-M   'P 1'
#
loop_
_entity.id
_entity.type
_entity.pdbx_description
1 polymer ?
#
loop_
_entity_poly.entity_id
_entity_poly.type
_entity_poly.pdbx_seq_one_letter_code
_entity_poly.pdbx_strand_id
1 'polypeptide(L)'
;MSKTIAEALLPTRALSEDIPFYTKVLGLRMDMIYPADDPQVAVFSGHGLRVRIDTAFQGDPGRLRILCEHPDQFANGDRQLTAPNGTEIEIDGLNTPMVLPNTQHSFVVRRLADQAPWVIGRA
;
A
#
# COMPACT_ATOMS: atom_id res chain seq x y z
N MET A 1 2.73 14.93 15.06
CA MET A 1 2.98 13.51 14.70
C MET A 1 1.74 12.72 15.10
N SER A 2 1.14 11.94 14.21
CA SER A 2 0.02 11.07 14.58
C SER A 2 0.53 9.97 15.51
N LYS A 3 -0.25 9.65 16.56
CA LYS A 3 0.07 8.54 17.46
C LYS A 3 -0.29 7.23 16.75
N THR A 4 0.69 6.53 16.20
CA THR A 4 0.48 5.20 15.60
C THR A 4 0.35 4.17 16.71
N ILE A 5 -0.85 3.58 16.86
CA ILE A 5 -1.18 2.61 17.92
C ILE A 5 -1.29 1.16 17.43
N ALA A 6 -1.04 0.92 16.15
CA ALA A 6 -1.04 -0.39 15.52
C ALA A 6 0.30 -0.68 14.86
N GLU A 7 0.66 -1.95 14.74
CA GLU A 7 1.89 -2.40 14.08
C GLU A 7 1.65 -3.64 13.24
N ALA A 8 2.41 -3.78 12.15
CA ALA A 8 2.55 -5.05 11.46
C ALA A 8 3.69 -5.84 12.12
N LEU A 9 3.37 -7.01 12.69
CA LEU A 9 4.33 -7.94 13.26
C LEU A 9 4.75 -8.96 12.19
N LEU A 10 6.04 -9.06 11.91
CA LEU A 10 6.62 -9.92 10.89
C LEU A 10 7.76 -10.77 11.47
N PRO A 11 7.97 -12.00 10.96
CA PRO A 11 9.08 -12.82 11.41
C PRO A 11 10.40 -12.25 10.88
N THR A 12 11.52 -12.60 11.52
CA THR A 12 12.86 -12.41 10.96
C THR A 12 13.76 -13.56 11.40
N ARG A 13 14.70 -13.94 10.53
CA ARG A 13 15.73 -14.95 10.84
C ARG A 13 17.09 -14.30 11.13
N ALA A 14 17.31 -13.10 10.61
CA ALA A 14 18.57 -12.37 10.72
C ALA A 14 18.31 -10.86 10.66
N LEU A 15 18.18 -10.20 11.82
CA LEU A 15 17.94 -8.74 11.88
C LEU A 15 18.98 -7.94 11.09
N SER A 16 20.24 -8.34 11.12
CA SER A 16 21.33 -7.67 10.43
C SER A 16 21.13 -7.62 8.90
N GLU A 17 20.45 -8.60 8.33
CA GLU A 17 20.14 -8.67 6.90
C GLU A 17 18.90 -7.82 6.57
N ASP A 18 17.89 -7.86 7.44
CA ASP A 18 16.64 -7.12 7.25
C ASP A 18 16.80 -5.61 7.48
N ILE A 19 17.61 -5.17 8.45
CA ILE A 19 17.74 -3.75 8.80
C ILE A 19 18.13 -2.87 7.60
N PRO A 20 19.17 -3.20 6.79
CA PRO A 20 19.49 -2.44 5.59
C PRO A 20 18.34 -2.41 4.58
N PHE A 21 17.58 -3.49 4.45
CA PHE A 21 16.42 -3.53 3.56
C PHE A 21 15.34 -2.55 4.01
N TYR A 22 14.88 -2.64 5.26
CA TYR A 22 13.83 -1.76 5.78
C TYR A 22 14.28 -0.29 5.86
N THR A 23 15.55 -0.02 6.17
CA THR A 23 16.04 1.37 6.33
C THR A 23 16.50 2.03 5.03
N LYS A 24 17.23 1.31 4.16
CA LYS A 24 17.83 1.89 2.95
C LYS A 24 17.00 1.65 1.70
N VAL A 25 16.41 0.46 1.56
CA VAL A 25 15.58 0.13 0.39
C VAL A 25 14.18 0.69 0.55
N LEU A 26 13.54 0.44 1.70
CA LEU A 26 12.19 0.95 1.96
C LEU A 26 12.18 2.37 2.55
N GLY A 27 13.32 2.90 2.98
CA GLY A 27 13.41 4.25 3.54
C GLY A 27 12.69 4.42 4.88
N LEU A 28 12.42 3.34 5.62
CA LEU A 28 11.80 3.44 6.94
C LEU A 28 12.81 3.93 7.97
N ARG A 29 12.33 4.71 8.93
CA ARG A 29 13.13 5.11 10.09
C ARG A 29 13.10 3.99 11.13
N MET A 30 14.26 3.60 11.64
CA MET A 30 14.35 2.72 12.80
C MET A 30 14.02 3.51 14.07
N ASP A 31 12.99 3.08 14.80
CA ASP A 31 12.54 3.73 16.03
C ASP A 31 13.13 3.06 17.28
N MET A 32 13.20 1.72 17.29
CA MET A 32 13.72 0.94 18.42
C MET A 32 14.40 -0.34 17.93
N ILE A 33 15.43 -0.76 18.65
CA ILE A 33 16.09 -2.06 18.47
C ILE A 33 16.47 -2.58 19.85
N TYR A 34 16.15 -3.84 20.16
CA TYR A 34 16.39 -4.40 21.49
C TYR A 34 16.41 -5.94 21.53
N PRO A 35 17.02 -6.55 22.58
CA PRO A 35 17.91 -5.91 23.57
C PRO A 35 19.20 -5.37 22.92
N ALA A 36 19.94 -4.51 23.63
CA ALA A 36 21.10 -3.81 23.04
C ALA A 36 22.29 -4.74 22.73
N ASP A 37 22.49 -5.77 23.55
CA ASP A 37 23.65 -6.67 23.43
C ASP A 37 23.43 -7.78 22.38
N ASP A 38 22.19 -8.23 22.23
CA ASP A 38 21.80 -9.27 21.27
C ASP A 38 20.44 -8.92 20.64
N PRO A 39 20.41 -8.02 19.63
CA PRO A 39 19.15 -7.56 19.04
C PRO A 39 18.29 -8.67 18.46
N GLN A 40 17.10 -8.84 19.02
CA GLN A 40 16.10 -9.82 18.57
C GLN A 40 14.87 -9.13 17.95
N VAL A 41 14.70 -7.84 18.21
CA VAL A 41 13.55 -7.05 17.77
C VAL A 41 14.01 -5.75 17.17
N ALA A 42 13.48 -5.39 16.00
CA ALA A 42 13.59 -4.06 15.44
C ALA A 42 12.22 -3.49 15.07
N VAL A 43 12.02 -2.22 15.36
CA VAL A 43 10.80 -1.48 15.10
C VAL A 43 11.12 -0.31 14.17
N PHE A 44 10.33 -0.17 13.12
CA PHE A 44 10.46 0.87 12.12
C PHE A 44 9.16 1.65 11.96
N SER A 45 9.26 2.90 11.51
CA SER A 45 8.14 3.70 11.05
C SER A 45 8.45 4.44 9.77
N GLY A 46 7.44 4.60 8.93
CA GLY A 46 7.52 5.30 7.65
C GLY A 46 6.26 5.02 6.83
N HIS A 47 5.99 5.86 5.84
CA HIS A 47 4.83 5.70 4.94
C HIS A 47 3.47 5.56 5.66
N GLY A 48 3.35 6.08 6.88
CA GLY A 48 2.14 5.92 7.71
C GLY A 48 1.97 4.56 8.39
N LEU A 49 2.93 3.65 8.24
CA LEU A 49 2.94 2.31 8.83
C LEU A 49 4.02 2.19 9.91
N ARG A 50 3.73 1.39 10.94
CA ARG A 50 4.72 0.91 11.91
C ARG A 50 4.94 -0.59 11.69
N VAL A 51 6.19 -0.99 11.52
CA VAL A 51 6.56 -2.40 11.26
C VAL A 51 7.48 -2.87 12.37
N ARG A 52 7.20 -4.06 12.90
CA ARG A 52 8.05 -4.76 13.85
C ARG A 52 8.48 -6.08 13.24
N ILE A 53 9.79 -6.29 13.20
CA ILE A 53 10.37 -7.60 12.91
C ILE A 53 10.87 -8.20 14.22
N ASP A 54 10.54 -9.47 14.45
CA ASP A 54 10.80 -10.17 15.71
C ASP A 54 11.26 -11.61 15.43
N THR A 55 12.42 -12.00 15.97
CA THR A 55 12.96 -13.36 15.81
C THR A 55 12.14 -14.41 16.54
N ALA A 56 11.42 -14.02 17.60
CA ALA A 56 10.57 -14.93 18.38
C ALA A 56 9.21 -15.16 17.71
N PHE A 57 8.81 -14.31 16.75
CA PHE A 57 7.54 -14.46 16.07
C PHE A 57 7.60 -15.59 15.02
N GLN A 58 6.76 -16.62 15.21
CA GLN A 58 6.71 -17.83 14.39
C GLN A 58 5.58 -17.82 13.34
N GLY A 59 5.19 -16.63 12.87
CA GLY A 59 4.21 -16.49 11.79
C GLY A 59 4.84 -16.54 10.40
N ASP A 60 4.00 -16.58 9.38
CA ASP A 60 4.44 -16.47 8.00
C ASP A 60 4.86 -15.02 7.68
N PRO A 61 5.81 -14.83 6.74
CA PRO A 61 6.08 -13.52 6.20
C PRO A 61 4.80 -12.91 5.57
N GLY A 62 4.61 -11.62 5.79
CA GLY A 62 3.46 -10.89 5.27
C GLY A 62 3.70 -10.29 3.90
N ARG A 63 2.70 -9.53 3.43
CA ARG A 63 2.84 -8.64 2.27
C ARG A 63 2.57 -7.19 2.69
N LEU A 64 3.47 -6.28 2.33
CA LEU A 64 3.30 -4.84 2.52
C LEU A 64 3.19 -4.16 1.16
N ARG A 65 2.17 -3.32 0.98
CA ARG A 65 2.00 -2.48 -0.21
C ARG A 65 2.36 -1.05 0.13
N ILE A 66 3.32 -0.47 -0.60
CA ILE A 66 3.71 0.93 -0.50
C ILE A 66 3.10 1.66 -1.69
N LEU A 67 2.21 2.60 -1.39
CA LEU A 67 1.55 3.44 -2.38
C LEU A 67 2.21 4.82 -2.39
N CYS A 68 2.78 5.25 -3.51
CA CYS A 68 3.49 6.53 -3.60
C CYS A 68 3.27 7.24 -4.94
N GLU A 69 3.60 8.53 -5.02
CA GLU A 69 3.38 9.36 -6.22
C GLU A 69 4.33 9.00 -7.37
N HIS A 70 5.57 8.63 -7.05
CA HIS A 70 6.62 8.33 -8.02
C HIS A 70 7.23 6.94 -7.79
N PRO A 71 6.47 5.87 -8.03
CA PRO A 71 6.93 4.52 -7.72
C PRO A 71 8.12 4.06 -8.58
N ASP A 72 8.36 4.65 -9.76
CA ASP A 72 9.57 4.41 -10.57
C ASP A 72 10.85 4.97 -9.95
N GLN A 73 10.74 5.91 -9.00
CA GLN A 73 11.88 6.50 -8.30
C GLN A 73 12.12 5.82 -6.94
N PHE A 74 11.20 4.98 -6.49
CA PHE A 74 11.30 4.26 -5.24
C PHE A 74 12.04 2.93 -5.47
N ALA A 75 12.91 2.52 -4.53
CA ALA A 75 13.64 1.25 -4.59
C ALA A 75 14.24 0.92 -5.98
N ASN A 76 14.87 1.91 -6.62
CA ASN A 76 15.45 1.81 -7.98
C ASN A 76 14.44 1.43 -9.09
N GLY A 77 13.15 1.64 -8.87
CA GLY A 77 12.08 1.35 -9.82
C GLY A 77 11.48 -0.05 -9.71
N ASP A 78 11.99 -0.88 -8.79
CA ASP A 78 11.45 -2.23 -8.58
C ASP A 78 10.04 -2.18 -8.00
N ARG A 79 9.11 -2.90 -8.65
CA ARG A 79 7.68 -2.92 -8.26
C ARG A 79 7.33 -4.07 -7.32
N GLN A 80 8.16 -5.10 -7.29
CA GLN A 80 8.01 -6.26 -6.43
C GLN A 80 9.38 -6.58 -5.85
N LEU A 81 9.46 -6.62 -4.52
CA LEU A 81 10.68 -6.98 -3.80
C LEU A 81 10.35 -8.04 -2.75
N THR A 82 11.36 -8.81 -2.38
CA THR A 82 11.27 -9.74 -1.25
C THR A 82 12.33 -9.33 -0.24
N ALA A 83 11.90 -9.02 0.97
CA ALA A 83 12.79 -8.78 2.09
C ALA A 83 13.53 -10.08 2.47
N PRO A 84 14.71 -10.01 3.10
CA PRO A 84 15.44 -11.21 3.53
C PRO A 84 14.64 -12.13 4.46
N ASN A 85 13.78 -11.58 5.32
CA ASN A 85 12.82 -12.35 6.12
C ASN A 85 11.68 -13.01 5.33
N GLY A 86 11.63 -12.85 4.00
CA GLY A 86 10.60 -13.38 3.11
C GLY A 86 9.37 -12.49 2.95
N THR A 87 9.32 -11.32 3.60
CA THR A 87 8.18 -10.40 3.46
C THR A 87 8.12 -9.86 2.03
N GLU A 88 6.97 -9.97 1.39
CA GLU A 88 6.75 -9.45 0.05
C GLU A 88 6.41 -7.96 0.10
N ILE A 89 7.10 -7.17 -0.72
CA ILE A 89 6.86 -5.74 -0.86
C ILE A 89 6.36 -5.45 -2.27
N GLU A 90 5.23 -4.76 -2.36
CA GLU A 90 4.68 -4.27 -3.62
C GLU A 90 4.71 -2.74 -3.64
N ILE A 91 5.13 -2.16 -4.75
CA ILE A 91 5.24 -0.72 -4.93
C ILE A 91 4.33 -0.30 -6.07
N ASP A 92 3.36 0.55 -5.74
CA ASP A 92 2.32 0.96 -6.69
C ASP A 92 2.04 2.46 -6.59
N GLY A 93 1.39 2.99 -7.63
CA GLY A 93 0.98 4.37 -7.68
C GLY A 93 -0.09 4.67 -6.63
N LEU A 94 0.07 5.78 -5.90
CA LEU A 94 -0.92 6.23 -4.91
C LEU A 94 -2.30 6.46 -5.53
N ASN A 95 -2.33 6.93 -6.77
CA ASN A 95 -3.57 7.20 -7.50
C ASN A 95 -3.61 6.33 -8.76
N THR A 96 -4.63 5.49 -8.89
CA THR A 96 -4.93 4.81 -10.15
C THR A 96 -5.54 5.83 -11.11
N PRO A 97 -5.01 6.02 -12.33
CA PRO A 97 -5.61 6.93 -13.29
C PRO A 97 -7.04 6.46 -13.63
N MET A 98 -7.99 7.39 -13.54
CA MET A 98 -9.38 7.12 -13.92
C MET A 98 -9.44 6.85 -15.42
N VAL A 99 -9.75 5.61 -15.80
CA VAL A 99 -10.03 5.26 -17.20
C VAL A 99 -11.46 5.66 -17.50
N LEU A 100 -11.65 6.83 -18.12
CA LEU A 100 -12.95 7.22 -18.67
C LEU A 100 -13.23 6.36 -19.90
N PRO A 101 -14.26 5.49 -19.91
CA PRO A 101 -14.67 4.83 -21.13
C PRO A 101 -15.11 5.88 -22.15
N ASN A 102 -14.93 5.60 -23.44
CA ASN A 102 -15.38 6.50 -24.49
C ASN A 102 -16.87 6.85 -24.30
N THR A 103 -17.16 8.14 -24.18
CA THR A 103 -18.52 8.65 -24.02
C THR A 103 -19.38 8.19 -25.19
N GLN A 104 -20.34 7.31 -24.93
CA GLN A 104 -21.32 6.92 -25.94
C GLN A 104 -22.49 7.91 -25.91
N HIS A 105 -22.45 8.90 -26.80
CA HIS A 105 -23.57 9.81 -26.98
C HIS A 105 -24.70 9.09 -27.75
N SER A 106 -25.75 8.66 -27.05
CA SER A 106 -26.97 8.13 -27.68
C SER A 106 -28.08 9.19 -27.67
N PHE A 107 -28.50 9.64 -28.84
CA PHE A 107 -29.72 10.43 -29.01
C PHE A 107 -30.86 9.50 -29.41
N VAL A 108 -31.82 9.29 -28.50
CA VAL A 108 -32.95 8.38 -28.73
C VAL A 108 -34.20 9.20 -29.03
N VAL A 109 -34.69 9.12 -30.27
CA VAL A 109 -36.02 9.62 -30.65
C VAL A 109 -36.98 8.44 -30.62
N ARG A 110 -37.94 8.44 -29.70
CA ARG A 110 -39.10 7.55 -29.75
C ARG A 110 -40.28 8.30 -30.34
N ARG A 111 -40.93 7.69 -31.33
CA ARG A 111 -42.26 8.11 -31.74
C ARG A 111 -43.19 7.82 -30.56
N LEU A 112 -44.02 8.79 -30.18
CA LEU A 112 -45.09 8.57 -29.22
C LEU A 112 -45.99 7.47 -29.81
N ALA A 113 -45.90 6.26 -29.25
CA ALA A 113 -46.89 5.23 -29.52
C ALA A 113 -48.09 5.56 -28.64
N ASP A 114 -49.24 5.57 -29.28
CA ASP A 114 -50.54 5.93 -28.75
C ASP A 114 -50.66 7.46 -28.58
N GLN A 115 -51.77 8.02 -29.06
CA GLN A 115 -52.11 9.43 -28.99
C GLN A 115 -52.36 9.90 -27.55
N ALA A 116 -51.45 9.59 -26.63
CA ALA A 116 -51.51 10.02 -25.25
C ALA A 116 -51.40 11.55 -25.23
N PRO A 117 -52.37 12.26 -24.62
CA PRO A 117 -52.37 13.71 -24.57
C PRO A 117 -51.10 14.22 -23.89
N TRP A 118 -50.49 15.25 -24.47
CA TRP A 118 -49.31 15.89 -23.92
C TRP A 118 -49.65 16.51 -22.56
N VAL A 119 -49.08 16.00 -21.47
CA VAL A 119 -49.25 16.55 -20.13
C VAL A 119 -48.02 17.36 -19.75
N ILE A 120 -48.21 18.64 -19.46
CA ILE A 120 -47.17 19.51 -18.89
C ILE A 120 -46.91 19.05 -17.45
N GLY A 121 -45.75 18.45 -17.20
CA GLY A 121 -45.24 18.25 -15.85
C GLY A 121 -44.86 19.60 -15.23
N ARG A 122 -45.21 19.81 -13.95
CA ARG A 122 -44.75 20.95 -13.16
C ARG A 122 -43.40 20.57 -12.53
N ALA A 123 -42.45 21.50 -12.57
CA ALA A 123 -41.11 21.37 -11.99
C ALA A 123 -41.14 21.21 -10.47
#